data_AF-A0A351MLJ6-F1
#
_entry.id   AF-A0A351MLJ6-F1
#
_cell.length_a   1.000
_cell.length_b   1.000
_cell.length_c   1.000
_cell.angle_alpha   90.00
_cell.angle_beta   90.00
_cell.angle_gamma   90.00
#
_symmetry.space_group_name_H-M   'P 1'
#
loop_
_entity.id
_entity.type
_entity.pdbx_description
1 polymer ?
#
loop_
_entity_poly.entity_id
_entity_poly.type
_entity_poly.pdbx_seq_one_letter_code
_entity_poly.pdbx_strand_id
1 'polypeptide(L)'
;DRDLLLCAVVERHRAEPKIGLGLVQGFGLRAGALATSVGHDSHHVTVVGTSRAALAGAVAAIEALGGGLVAIDNTGLRAALPLPLAGLWSDQDAASVAAGLREVRDAAAELGCALPDPFMTLGFLGLTVIPELRLTPSGLVDVLAFERCELALD
;
A
#
# COMPACT_ATOMS: atom_id res chain seq x y z
N ASP A 1 -18.37 -9.14 4.97
CA ASP A 1 -18.44 -10.58 5.28
C ASP A 1 -17.14 -11.35 5.02
N ARG A 2 -16.43 -11.19 3.89
CA ARG A 2 -15.17 -11.94 3.63
C ARG A 2 -13.86 -11.17 3.89
N ASP A 3 -13.93 -9.86 4.13
CA ASP A 3 -12.75 -8.97 4.26
C ASP A 3 -11.73 -9.14 3.12
N LEU A 4 -12.24 -9.26 1.89
CA LEU A 4 -11.41 -9.34 0.69
C LEU A 4 -11.31 -7.94 0.06
N LEU A 5 -10.08 -7.47 -0.09
CA LEU A 5 -9.78 -6.16 -0.66
C LEU A 5 -8.90 -6.29 -1.90
N LEU A 6 -9.10 -5.39 -2.85
CA LEU A 6 -8.19 -5.23 -3.97
C LEU A 6 -6.89 -4.60 -3.47
N CYS A 7 -5.77 -5.16 -3.90
CA CYS A 7 -4.46 -4.55 -3.72
C CYS A 7 -3.73 -4.43 -5.05
N ALA A 8 -2.80 -3.50 -5.11
CA ALA A 8 -1.94 -3.31 -6.27
C ALA A 8 -0.51 -2.94 -5.85
N VAL A 9 0.46 -3.36 -6.67
CA VAL A 9 1.84 -2.89 -6.62
C VAL A 9 2.16 -2.21 -7.94
N VAL A 10 2.51 -0.92 -7.86
CA VAL A 10 2.73 -0.03 -9.00
C VAL A 10 4.23 0.26 -9.14
N GLU A 11 4.78 -0.06 -10.32
CA GLU A 11 6.15 0.28 -10.69
C GLU A 11 6.36 1.80 -10.62
N ARG A 12 7.50 2.28 -10.12
CA ARG A 12 7.76 3.72 -9.97
C ARG A 12 9.19 4.18 -10.24
N HIS A 13 10.08 3.27 -10.61
CA HIS A 13 11.51 3.54 -10.77
C HIS A 13 11.95 3.61 -12.22
N ARG A 14 11.24 2.94 -13.14
CA ARG A 14 11.63 2.80 -14.55
C ARG A 14 10.67 3.46 -15.52
N ALA A 15 9.63 4.14 -15.02
CA ALA A 15 8.55 4.70 -15.82
C ALA A 15 7.89 3.65 -16.73
N GLU A 16 7.86 2.39 -16.27
CA GLU A 16 7.18 1.30 -16.98
C GLU A 16 5.72 1.26 -16.50
N PRO A 17 4.72 1.09 -17.38
CA PRO A 17 3.31 1.04 -17.01
C PRO A 17 2.94 -0.34 -16.41
N LYS A 18 3.68 -0.81 -15.42
CA LYS A 18 3.51 -2.11 -14.77
C LYS A 18 2.74 -1.96 -13.46
N ILE A 19 1.61 -2.65 -13.38
CA ILE A 19 0.76 -2.73 -12.20
C ILE A 19 0.41 -4.19 -11.98
N GLY A 20 0.87 -4.76 -10.88
CA GLY A 20 0.40 -6.06 -10.43
C GLY A 20 -0.84 -5.88 -9.58
N LEU A 21 -1.85 -6.73 -9.80
CA LEU A 21 -3.08 -6.75 -9.03
C LEU A 21 -3.14 -8.02 -8.18
N GLY A 22 -3.73 -7.90 -7.00
CA GLY A 22 -3.96 -9.01 -6.10
C GLY A 22 -5.21 -8.79 -5.25
N LEU A 23 -5.49 -9.79 -4.43
CA LEU A 23 -6.48 -9.72 -3.36
C LEU A 23 -5.77 -10.00 -2.04
N VAL A 24 -6.18 -9.28 -0.99
CA VAL A 24 -5.71 -9.53 0.37
C VAL A 24 -6.90 -9.72 1.29
N GLN A 25 -6.67 -10.50 2.34
CA GLN A 25 -7.62 -10.75 3.42
C GLN A 25 -7.00 -10.37 4.77
N GLY A 26 -7.81 -9.83 5.68
CA GLY A 26 -7.39 -9.55 7.07
C GLY A 26 -7.09 -8.08 7.38
N PHE A 27 -7.23 -7.17 6.42
CA PHE A 27 -7.04 -5.74 6.66
C PHE A 27 -8.21 -5.11 7.43
N GLY A 28 -9.43 -5.62 7.30
CA GLY A 28 -10.65 -5.10 7.90
C GLY A 28 -11.18 -3.80 7.28
N LEU A 29 -10.49 -3.22 6.30
CA LEU A 29 -10.80 -1.90 5.75
C LEU A 29 -12.22 -1.86 5.16
N ARG A 30 -13.04 -0.90 5.61
CA ARG A 30 -14.47 -0.81 5.23
C ARG A 30 -14.74 0.28 4.20
N ALA A 31 -13.88 1.29 4.13
CA ALA A 31 -13.98 2.37 3.16
C ALA A 31 -12.59 2.85 2.73
N GLY A 32 -12.52 3.45 1.54
CA GLY A 32 -11.31 4.13 1.10
C GLY A 32 -10.16 3.19 0.71
N ALA A 33 -8.94 3.72 0.84
CA ALA A 33 -7.71 3.02 0.50
C ALA A 33 -6.53 3.51 1.34
N LEU A 34 -5.55 2.63 1.52
CA LEU A 34 -4.25 2.91 2.14
C LEU A 34 -3.16 2.67 1.10
N ALA A 35 -2.18 3.56 1.02
CA ALA A 35 -1.01 3.37 0.17
C ALA A 35 0.30 3.74 0.87
N THR A 36 1.38 3.10 0.43
CA THR A 36 2.75 3.35 0.89
C THR A 36 3.73 3.25 -0.27
N SER A 37 4.75 4.09 -0.28
CA SER A 37 5.94 3.92 -1.13
C SER A 37 7.04 3.08 -0.47
N VAL A 38 6.88 2.71 0.80
CA VAL A 38 7.79 1.85 1.57
C VAL A 38 7.38 0.38 1.39
N GLY A 39 7.40 -0.10 0.14
CA GLY A 39 7.09 -1.49 -0.23
C GLY A 39 8.32 -2.39 -0.25
N HIS A 40 8.67 -3.00 0.88
CA HIS A 40 9.86 -3.85 1.03
C HIS A 40 10.00 -4.92 -0.05
N ASP A 41 11.17 -5.15 -0.66
CA ASP A 41 12.40 -4.32 -0.66
C ASP A 41 12.61 -3.60 -2.00
N SER A 42 11.69 -3.79 -2.96
CA SER A 42 11.74 -3.08 -4.25
C SER A 42 11.26 -1.63 -4.15
N HIS A 43 10.61 -1.29 -3.05
CA HIS A 43 10.03 0.01 -2.75
C HIS A 43 9.16 0.56 -3.88
N HIS A 44 8.31 -0.30 -4.45
CA HIS A 44 7.22 0.12 -5.32
C HIS A 44 6.06 0.70 -4.52
N VAL A 45 5.14 1.44 -5.16
CA VAL A 45 3.92 1.89 -4.46
C VAL A 45 3.03 0.70 -4.25
N THR A 46 2.71 0.40 -3.00
CA THR A 46 1.77 -0.67 -2.63
C THR A 46 0.52 -0.02 -2.08
N VAL A 47 -0.65 -0.46 -2.56
CA VAL A 47 -1.94 0.11 -2.21
C VAL A 47 -2.97 -1.00 -1.98
N VAL A 48 -3.86 -0.81 -1.02
CA VAL A 48 -5.01 -1.66 -0.74
C VAL A 48 -6.25 -0.79 -0.59
N GLY A 49 -7.40 -1.23 -1.09
CA GLY A 49 -8.61 -0.42 -1.02
C GLY A 49 -9.89 -1.17 -1.36
N THR A 50 -11.01 -0.50 -1.06
CA THR A 50 -12.35 -1.06 -1.27
C THR A 50 -12.91 -0.83 -2.67
N SER A 51 -12.29 0.05 -3.46
CA SER A 51 -12.69 0.33 -4.84
C SER A 51 -11.51 0.80 -5.68
N ARG A 52 -11.62 0.62 -7.01
CA ARG A 52 -10.62 1.10 -7.98
C ARG A 52 -10.41 2.62 -7.90
N ALA A 53 -11.48 3.38 -7.64
CA ALA A 53 -11.40 4.82 -7.48
C ALA A 53 -10.56 5.20 -6.26
N ALA A 54 -10.74 4.50 -5.13
CA ALA A 54 -9.94 4.71 -3.94
C ALA A 54 -8.46 4.30 -4.16
N LEU A 55 -8.21 3.17 -4.82
CA LEU A 55 -6.85 2.76 -5.21
C LEU A 55 -6.15 3.85 -6.03
N ALA A 56 -6.82 4.35 -7.07
CA ALA A 56 -6.27 5.40 -7.93
C ALA A 56 -6.01 6.71 -7.18
N GLY A 57 -6.95 7.15 -6.33
CA GLY A 57 -6.79 8.36 -5.52
C GLY A 57 -5.61 8.26 -4.55
N ALA A 58 -5.39 7.09 -3.94
CA ALA A 58 -4.30 6.89 -3.00
C ALA A 58 -2.94 6.87 -3.71
N VAL A 59 -2.85 6.24 -4.88
CA VAL A 59 -1.64 6.27 -5.71
C VAL A 59 -1.32 7.70 -6.17
N ALA A 60 -2.32 8.45 -6.63
CA ALA A 60 -2.15 9.86 -7.02
C ALA A 60 -1.69 10.73 -5.84
N ALA A 61 -2.20 10.48 -4.63
CA ALA A 61 -1.75 11.18 -3.43
C ALA A 61 -0.28 10.85 -3.09
N ILE A 62 0.15 9.59 -3.20
CA ILE A 62 1.55 9.19 -3.02
C ILE A 62 2.46 9.91 -4.03
N GLU A 63 2.05 9.99 -5.30
CA GLU A 63 2.80 10.71 -6.34
C GLU A 63 2.93 12.20 -6.01
N ALA A 64 1.83 12.86 -5.64
CA ALA A 64 1.82 14.28 -5.29
C ALA A 64 2.73 14.63 -4.10
N LEU A 65 2.93 13.68 -3.18
CA LEU A 65 3.82 13.84 -2.02
C LEU A 65 5.29 13.55 -2.31
N GLY A 66 5.63 13.00 -3.49
CA GLY A 66 6.96 12.45 -3.76
C GLY A 66 7.25 11.14 -3.00
N GLY A 67 6.20 10.44 -2.58
CA GLY A 67 6.27 9.25 -1.72
C GLY A 67 5.85 9.54 -0.28
N GLY A 68 5.52 8.48 0.46
CA GLY A 68 5.00 8.57 1.81
C GLY A 68 4.05 7.44 2.17
N LEU A 69 3.21 7.74 3.16
CA LEU A 69 2.06 6.93 3.58
C LEU A 69 0.81 7.78 3.42
N VAL A 70 -0.28 7.20 2.92
CA VAL A 70 -1.57 7.91 2.81
C VAL A 70 -2.74 7.02 3.21
N ALA A 71 -3.73 7.65 3.81
CA ALA A 71 -5.07 7.10 4.00
C ALA A 71 -6.07 8.03 3.32
N ILE A 72 -6.94 7.47 2.47
CA ILE A 72 -7.97 8.24 1.77
C ILE A 72 -9.35 7.61 1.97
N ASP A 73 -10.40 8.40 1.85
CA ASP A 73 -11.78 7.93 1.80
C ASP A 73 -12.51 8.42 0.54
N ASN A 74 -13.85 8.29 0.53
CA ASN A 74 -14.68 8.70 -0.61
C ASN A 74 -14.69 10.23 -0.84
N THR A 75 -14.23 11.02 0.12
CA THR A 75 -14.14 12.49 0.06
C THR A 75 -12.75 13.00 -0.30
N GLY A 76 -11.72 12.15 -0.19
CA GLY A 76 -10.35 12.47 -0.57
C GLY A 76 -9.32 12.07 0.48
N LEU A 77 -8.21 12.82 0.53
CA LEU A 77 -7.10 12.57 1.46
C LEU A 77 -7.54 12.83 2.91
N ARG A 78 -7.38 11.83 3.78
CA ARG A 78 -7.72 11.93 5.21
C ARG A 78 -6.51 12.19 6.08
N ALA A 79 -5.40 11.52 5.78
CA ALA A 79 -4.11 11.75 6.42
C ALA A 79 -2.97 11.36 5.48
N ALA A 80 -1.83 12.00 5.66
CA ALA A 80 -0.61 11.71 4.93
C ALA A 80 0.63 11.88 5.80
N LEU A 81 1.62 11.03 5.57
CA LEU A 81 2.99 11.23 6.03
C LEU A 81 3.89 11.35 4.79
N PRO A 82 4.29 12.57 4.40
CA PRO A 82 5.18 12.78 3.28
C PRO A 82 6.58 12.22 3.57
N LEU A 83 7.16 11.48 2.63
CA LEU A 83 8.53 10.96 2.68
C LEU A 83 9.28 11.34 1.38
N PRO A 84 9.46 12.64 1.09
CA PRO A 84 9.88 13.12 -0.23
C PRO A 84 11.28 12.64 -0.66
N LEU A 85 12.13 12.22 0.27
CA LEU A 85 13.47 11.73 -0.04
C LEU A 85 13.38 10.26 -0.46
N ALA A 86 13.48 10.00 -1.76
CA ALA A 86 13.33 8.70 -2.41
C ALA A 86 11.98 7.98 -2.14
N GLY A 87 11.00 8.69 -1.58
CA GLY A 87 9.77 8.08 -1.09
C GLY A 87 9.98 7.19 0.14
N LEU A 88 11.05 7.40 0.91
CA LEU A 88 11.43 6.57 2.06
C LEU A 88 11.73 7.38 3.31
N TRP A 89 12.29 8.59 3.16
CA TRP A 89 12.65 9.44 4.29
C TRP A 89 11.97 10.80 4.24
N SER A 90 11.72 11.34 5.42
CA SER A 90 11.26 12.71 5.62
C SER A 90 12.46 13.64 5.82
N ASP A 91 12.29 14.91 5.43
CA ASP A 91 13.16 16.03 5.76
C ASP A 91 12.72 16.77 7.04
N GLN A 92 11.65 16.31 7.70
CA GLN A 92 11.15 16.82 8.97
C GLN A 92 11.87 16.22 10.19
N ASP A 93 11.69 16.83 11.35
CA ASP A 93 12.20 16.29 12.61
C ASP A 93 11.45 15.01 13.05
N ALA A 94 12.11 14.22 13.89
CA ALA A 94 11.58 12.93 14.32
C ALA A 94 10.23 13.01 15.06
N ALA A 95 9.97 14.09 15.81
CA ALA A 95 8.71 14.24 16.53
C ALA A 95 7.54 14.52 15.57
N SER A 96 7.78 15.34 14.55
CA SER A 96 6.85 15.59 13.44
C SER A 96 6.54 14.33 12.65
N VAL A 97 7.57 13.55 12.27
CA VAL A 97 7.39 12.26 11.58
C VAL A 97 6.61 11.27 12.43
N ALA A 98 6.92 11.17 13.73
CA ALA A 98 6.20 10.30 14.64
C ALA A 98 4.73 10.71 14.81
N ALA A 99 4.43 12.02 14.79
CA ALA A 99 3.07 12.52 14.81
C ALA A 99 2.31 12.15 13.52
N GLY A 100 2.88 12.42 12.34
CA GLY A 100 2.26 12.06 11.08
C GLY A 100 2.04 10.55 10.93
N LEU A 101 2.96 9.71 11.44
CA LEU A 101 2.78 8.26 11.48
C LEU A 101 1.58 7.84 12.35
N ARG A 102 1.34 8.52 13.48
CA ARG A 102 0.15 8.26 14.31
C ARG A 102 -1.11 8.68 13.56
N GLU A 103 -1.12 9.87 12.96
CA GLU A 103 -2.28 10.39 12.22
C GLU A 103 -2.71 9.48 11.07
N VAL A 104 -1.77 8.95 10.28
CA VAL A 104 -2.13 8.02 9.19
C VAL A 104 -2.65 6.67 9.72
N ARG A 105 -2.16 6.20 10.87
CA ARG A 105 -2.65 4.95 11.50
C ARG A 105 -4.04 5.15 12.09
N ASP A 106 -4.28 6.28 12.74
CA ASP A 106 -5.59 6.64 13.29
C ASP A 106 -6.61 6.78 12.16
N ALA A 107 -6.25 7.45 11.06
CA ALA A 107 -7.09 7.52 9.87
C ALA A 107 -7.38 6.13 9.28
N ALA A 108 -6.40 5.23 9.21
CA ALA A 108 -6.63 3.86 8.75
C ALA A 108 -7.63 3.11 9.66
N ALA A 109 -7.53 3.28 10.98
CA ALA A 109 -8.46 2.69 11.94
C ALA A 109 -9.88 3.27 11.80
N GLU A 110 -10.03 4.58 11.59
CA GLU A 110 -11.31 5.23 11.30
C GLU A 110 -11.98 4.68 10.03
N LEU A 111 -11.18 4.30 9.04
CA LEU A 111 -11.66 3.63 7.81
C LEU A 111 -12.02 2.16 8.01
N GLY A 112 -11.87 1.65 9.23
CA GLY A 112 -12.24 0.31 9.65
C GLY A 112 -11.09 -0.70 9.62
N CYS A 113 -9.85 -0.27 9.33
CA CYS A 113 -8.71 -1.19 9.35
C CYS A 113 -8.53 -1.79 10.74
N ALA A 114 -8.44 -3.13 10.80
CA ALA A 114 -8.32 -3.88 12.05
C ALA A 114 -6.86 -4.15 12.45
N LEU A 115 -5.91 -3.88 11.54
CA LEU A 115 -4.50 -4.16 11.79
C LEU A 115 -3.89 -3.11 12.72
N PRO A 116 -3.05 -3.53 13.70
CA PRO A 116 -2.36 -2.57 14.56
C PRO A 116 -1.33 -1.74 13.78
N ASP A 117 -0.70 -2.31 12.76
CA ASP A 117 0.26 -1.62 11.88
C ASP A 117 -0.04 -1.91 10.39
N PRO A 118 -0.99 -1.18 9.80
CA PRO A 118 -1.44 -1.46 8.44
C PRO A 118 -0.37 -1.12 7.39
N PHE A 119 0.43 -0.07 7.61
CA PHE A 119 1.43 0.37 6.64
C PHE A 119 2.67 -0.53 6.62
N MET A 120 3.11 -1.03 7.78
CA MET A 120 4.12 -2.08 7.81
C MET A 120 3.60 -3.33 7.10
N THR A 121 2.40 -3.81 7.44
CA THR A 121 1.82 -4.99 6.79
C THR A 121 1.71 -4.83 5.28
N LEU A 122 1.24 -3.66 4.81
CA LEU A 122 1.15 -3.31 3.40
C LEU A 122 2.53 -3.33 2.72
N GLY A 123 3.55 -2.81 3.41
CA GLY A 123 4.93 -2.78 2.91
C GLY A 123 5.52 -4.16 2.64
N PHE A 124 5.08 -5.21 3.34
CA PHE A 124 5.60 -6.58 3.16
C PHE A 124 4.93 -7.38 2.03
N LEU A 125 3.83 -6.88 1.45
CA LEU A 125 3.13 -7.61 0.37
C LEU A 125 4.03 -7.83 -0.86
N GLY A 126 4.99 -6.94 -1.08
CA GLY A 126 5.94 -7.01 -2.19
C GLY A 126 7.26 -7.73 -1.89
N LEU A 127 7.46 -8.25 -0.66
CA LEU A 127 8.74 -8.80 -0.25
C LEU A 127 8.93 -10.23 -0.75
N THR A 128 9.52 -10.39 -1.93
CA THR A 128 9.70 -11.67 -2.66
C THR A 128 10.81 -12.57 -2.13
N VAL A 129 11.39 -12.25 -0.97
CA VAL A 129 12.45 -13.05 -0.31
C VAL A 129 11.97 -13.75 0.97
N ILE A 130 10.67 -13.73 1.23
CA ILE A 130 10.03 -14.46 2.32
C ILE A 130 8.88 -15.33 1.78
N PRO A 131 8.56 -16.49 2.39
CA PRO A 131 7.40 -17.30 2.01
C PRO A 131 6.10 -16.52 2.19
N GLU A 132 4.99 -16.72 1.48
CA GLU A 132 4.64 -17.65 0.40
C GLU A 132 4.31 -16.83 -0.86
N LEU A 133 3.03 -16.49 -1.09
CA LEU A 133 2.56 -15.68 -2.21
C LEU A 133 2.88 -14.20 -2.00
N ARG A 134 3.45 -13.53 -3.00
CA ARG A 134 3.80 -12.10 -2.97
C ARG A 134 3.33 -11.38 -4.22
N LEU A 135 3.13 -10.08 -4.12
CA LEU A 135 2.65 -9.24 -5.22
C LEU A 135 3.77 -8.34 -5.73
N THR A 136 4.01 -8.37 -7.03
CA THR A 136 5.01 -7.51 -7.70
C THR A 136 4.33 -6.68 -8.78
N PRO A 137 4.98 -5.68 -9.40
CA PRO A 137 4.41 -5.03 -10.59
C PRO A 137 4.13 -5.97 -11.77
N SER A 138 4.69 -7.20 -11.74
CA SER A 138 4.43 -8.24 -12.75
C SER A 138 3.30 -9.20 -12.36
N GLY A 139 2.58 -8.94 -11.27
CA GLY A 139 1.53 -9.82 -10.74
C GLY A 139 1.97 -10.65 -9.55
N LEU A 140 1.17 -11.67 -9.24
CA LEU A 140 1.41 -12.60 -8.13
C LEU A 140 2.58 -13.53 -8.44
N VAL A 141 3.37 -13.83 -7.42
CA VAL A 141 4.51 -14.73 -7.45
C VAL A 141 4.42 -15.68 -6.28
N ASP A 142 4.43 -16.99 -6.56
CA ASP A 142 4.69 -18.00 -5.55
C ASP A 142 6.21 -18.06 -5.34
N VAL A 143 6.65 -17.56 -4.18
CA VAL A 143 8.09 -17.46 -3.86
C VAL A 143 8.71 -18.86 -3.67
N LEU A 144 7.93 -19.85 -3.21
CA LEU A 144 8.43 -21.20 -2.98
C LEU A 144 8.56 -21.99 -4.28
N ALA A 145 7.58 -21.87 -5.17
CA ALA A 145 7.61 -22.49 -6.51
C ALA A 145 8.51 -21.72 -7.49
N PHE A 146 8.82 -20.45 -7.20
CA PHE A 146 9.55 -19.53 -8.07
C PHE A 146 8.85 -19.27 -9.42
N GLU A 147 7.53 -19.16 -9.37
CA GLU A 147 6.66 -19.05 -10.53
C GLU A 147 5.66 -17.89 -10.40
N ARG A 148 5.14 -17.41 -11.54
CA ARG A 148 4.04 -16.45 -11.54
C ARG A 148 2.72 -17.16 -11.36
N CYS A 149 1.81 -16.52 -10.63
CA CYS A 149 0.46 -17.01 -10.42
C CYS A 149 -0.55 -16.10 -11.11
N GLU A 150 -1.61 -16.69 -11.66
CA GLU A 150 -2.75 -15.91 -12.13
C GLU A 150 -3.62 -15.49 -10.94
N LEU A 151 -4.17 -14.27 -11.02
CA LEU A 151 -5.18 -13.82 -10.07
C LEU A 151 -6.54 -14.41 -10.49
N ALA A 152 -7.02 -15.37 -9.72
CA ALA A 152 -8.34 -15.98 -9.90
C ALA A 152 -9.21 -15.80 -8.66
N LEU A 153 -10.53 -15.80 -8.86
CA LEU A 153 -11.54 -15.94 -7.82
C LEU A 153 -12.31 -17.21 -8.15
N ASP A 154 -12.27 -18.17 -7.23
CA ASP A 154 -13.11 -19.38 -7.29
C ASP A 154 -14.58 -19.05 -6.99
#